data_AF-A0A2V6NN72-F1
#
_entry.id   AF-A0A2V6NN72-F1
#
_cell.length_a   1.000
_cell.length_b   1.000
_cell.length_c   1.000
_cell.angle_alpha   90.00
_cell.angle_beta   90.00
_cell.angle_gamma   90.00
#
_symmetry.space_group_name_H-M   'P 1'
#
loop_
_entity.id
_entity.type
_entity.pdbx_description
1 polymer ?
#
loop_
_entity_poly.entity_id
_entity_poly.type
_entity_poly.pdbx_seq_one_letter_code
_entity_poly.pdbx_strand_id
1 'polypeptide(L)'
;RAENPKELRYRDFVDKGYVIAGSPATVRDRLREEVVEGLRVGNLMVLLQIGSMPHELALENIDLFAREVLPRLRGTWDGEGWVNHWWPERLRAAAPAAAGVGAGRA
;
A
#
# COMPACT_ATOMS: atom_id res chain seq x y z
N ARG A 1 18.86 -11.22 20.34
CA ARG A 1 18.39 -12.60 19.99
C ARG A 1 17.24 -12.42 19.01
N ALA A 2 17.23 -13.10 17.87
CA ALA A 2 16.06 -13.06 16.99
C ALA A 2 14.84 -13.54 17.81
N GLU A 3 13.82 -12.70 17.93
CA GLU A 3 12.61 -13.01 18.68
C GLU A 3 11.88 -14.17 17.97
N ASN A 4 11.28 -15.07 18.75
CA ASN A 4 10.51 -16.17 18.18
C ASN A 4 9.17 -15.64 17.64
N PRO A 5 8.91 -15.64 16.32
CA PRO A 5 7.69 -15.07 15.76
C PRO A 5 6.42 -15.79 16.25
N LYS A 6 6.55 -17.03 16.74
CA LYS A 6 5.43 -17.82 17.28
C LYS A 6 4.95 -17.35 18.66
N GLU A 7 5.77 -16.59 19.37
CA GLU A 7 5.43 -16.04 20.68
C GLU A 7 4.75 -14.67 20.58
N LEU A 8 4.92 -13.98 19.43
CA LEU A 8 4.32 -12.68 19.17
C LEU A 8 2.80 -12.78 19.05
N ARG A 9 2.10 -11.78 19.58
CA ARG A 9 0.65 -11.59 19.40
C ARG A 9 0.40 -10.51 18.37
N TYR A 10 -0.85 -10.42 17.90
CA TYR A 10 -1.27 -9.43 16.90
C TYR A 10 -0.77 -8.01 17.21
N ARG A 11 -0.92 -7.58 18.47
CA ARG A 11 -0.46 -6.26 18.90
C ARG A 11 1.04 -6.08 18.75
N ASP A 12 1.85 -7.09 19.04
CA ASP A 12 3.30 -7.03 18.81
C ASP A 12 3.63 -6.92 17.32
N PHE A 13 2.86 -7.57 16.44
CA PHE A 13 3.05 -7.44 14.99
C PHE A 13 2.74 -6.01 14.50
N VAL A 14 1.74 -5.36 15.07
CA VAL A 14 1.38 -3.97 14.73
C VAL A 14 2.36 -2.97 15.33
N ASP A 15 2.70 -3.12 16.61
CA ASP A 15 3.57 -2.21 17.36
C ASP A 15 5.02 -2.27 16.84
N LYS A 16 5.49 -3.45 16.42
CA LYS A 16 6.83 -3.63 15.84
C LYS A 16 6.90 -3.31 14.34
N GLY A 17 5.79 -2.91 13.73
CA GLY A 17 5.73 -2.52 12.30
C GLY A 17 5.84 -3.70 11.32
N TYR A 18 5.70 -4.94 11.79
CA TYR A 18 5.63 -6.11 10.89
C TYR A 18 4.35 -6.10 10.04
N VAL A 19 3.26 -5.53 10.57
CA VAL A 19 1.99 -5.33 9.87
C VAL A 19 1.50 -3.92 10.15
N ILE A 20 1.13 -3.18 9.11
CA ILE A 20 0.45 -1.89 9.25
C ILE A 20 -1.05 -2.16 9.16
N ALA A 21 -1.75 -2.00 10.28
CA ALA A 21 -3.19 -2.23 10.38
C ALA A 21 -3.87 -1.10 11.17
N GLY A 22 -5.10 -0.76 10.79
CA GLY A 22 -5.87 0.32 11.40
C GLY A 22 -6.91 0.89 10.43
N SER A 23 -7.34 2.13 10.68
CA SER A 23 -8.18 2.86 9.73
C SER A 23 -7.42 3.18 8.43
N PRO A 24 -8.10 3.42 7.30
CA PRO A 24 -7.44 3.84 6.06
C PRO A 24 -6.57 5.08 6.24
N ALA A 25 -7.00 6.04 7.06
CA ALA A 25 -6.22 7.22 7.39
C ALA A 25 -4.91 6.85 8.11
N THR A 26 -4.99 5.99 9.14
CA THR A 26 -3.81 5.50 9.87
C THR A 26 -2.84 4.76 8.96
N VAL A 27 -3.35 3.89 8.09
CA VAL A 27 -2.51 3.12 7.14
C VAL A 27 -1.82 4.06 6.15
N ARG A 28 -2.55 5.04 5.60
CA ARG A 28 -2.01 6.06 4.70
C ARG A 28 -0.87 6.84 5.35
N ASP A 29 -1.11 7.37 6.55
CA ASP A 29 -0.14 8.25 7.23
C ASP A 29 1.13 7.47 7.59
N ARG A 30 1.00 6.27 8.14
CA ARG A 30 2.16 5.40 8.42
C ARG A 30 2.91 5.00 7.16
N LEU A 31 2.22 4.66 6.07
CA LEU A 31 2.88 4.33 4.80
C LEU A 31 3.60 5.53 4.20
N ARG A 32 3.03 6.73 4.29
CA ARG A 32 3.69 7.96 3.82
C ARG A 32 4.94 8.25 4.65
N GLU A 33 4.78 8.37 5.97
CA GLU A 33 5.82 8.88 6.85
C GLU A 33 6.93 7.84 7.10
N GLU A 34 6.56 6.62 7.50
CA GLU A 34 7.54 5.61 7.94
C GLU A 34 8.17 4.88 6.75
N VAL A 35 7.41 4.62 5.69
CA VAL A 35 7.86 3.80 4.56
C VAL A 35 8.32 4.66 3.39
N VAL A 36 7.41 5.41 2.77
CA VAL A 36 7.72 6.16 1.55
C VAL A 36 8.78 7.21 1.84
N GLU A 37 8.51 8.16 2.73
CA GLU A 37 9.41 9.27 3.05
C GLU A 37 10.60 8.83 3.91
N GLY A 38 10.34 8.07 4.98
CA GLY A 38 11.37 7.63 5.92
C GLY A 38 12.47 6.74 5.29
N LEU A 39 12.08 5.84 4.39
CA LEU A 39 13.04 4.96 3.69
C LEU A 39 13.33 5.43 2.25
N ARG A 40 12.75 6.55 1.82
CA ARG A 40 12.84 7.11 0.46
C ARG A 40 12.54 6.07 -0.63
N VAL A 41 11.40 5.41 -0.53
CA VAL A 41 11.01 4.31 -1.44
C VAL A 41 10.25 4.86 -2.65
N GLY A 42 10.70 4.50 -3.86
CA GLY A 42 10.03 4.86 -5.12
C GLY A 42 9.02 3.81 -5.62
N ASN A 43 9.18 2.54 -5.24
CA ASN A 43 8.26 1.46 -5.61
C ASN A 43 7.83 0.70 -4.35
N LEU A 44 6.54 0.70 -4.07
CA LEU A 44 5.95 -0.01 -2.94
C LEU A 44 5.23 -1.25 -3.44
N MET A 45 5.66 -2.43 -2.98
CA MET A 45 4.93 -3.68 -3.18
C MET A 45 4.15 -4.02 -1.91
N VAL A 46 2.82 -4.06 -2.03
CA VAL A 46 1.91 -4.33 -0.90
C VAL A 46 1.33 -5.74 -0.99
N LEU A 47 1.26 -6.42 0.15
CA LEU A 47 0.55 -7.68 0.31
C LEU A 47 -0.73 -7.41 1.10
N LEU A 48 -1.84 -7.25 0.38
CA LEU A 48 -3.14 -6.90 0.97
C LEU A 48 -3.93 -8.14 1.41
N GLN A 49 -3.51 -9.31 0.94
CA GLN A 49 -3.95 -10.63 1.37
C GLN A 49 -2.86 -11.23 2.26
N ILE A 50 -3.09 -11.24 3.57
CA ILE A 50 -2.12 -11.75 4.54
C ILE A 50 -2.73 -12.82 5.44
N GLY A 51 -1.94 -13.86 5.72
CA GLY A 51 -2.32 -14.95 6.62
C GLY A 51 -3.49 -15.76 6.08
N SER A 52 -4.47 -16.03 6.95
CA SER A 52 -5.65 -16.84 6.67
C SER A 52 -6.87 -16.01 6.25
N MET A 53 -6.65 -14.86 5.60
CA MET A 53 -7.74 -13.96 5.20
C MET A 53 -8.65 -14.65 4.17
N PRO A 54 -9.96 -14.77 4.42
CA PRO A 54 -10.90 -15.31 3.43
C PRO A 54 -10.94 -14.44 2.17
N HIS A 55 -11.34 -15.04 1.05
CA HIS A 55 -11.32 -14.38 -0.27
C HIS A 55 -12.06 -13.04 -0.28
N GLU A 56 -13.31 -13.01 0.18
CA GLU A 56 -14.13 -11.79 0.21
C GLU A 56 -13.50 -10.68 1.04
N LEU A 57 -12.91 -11.04 2.18
CA LEU A 57 -12.24 -10.07 3.05
C LEU A 57 -10.96 -9.52 2.41
N ALA A 58 -10.23 -10.34 1.65
CA ALA A 58 -9.08 -9.88 0.89
C ALA A 58 -9.49 -8.91 -0.21
N LEU A 59 -10.60 -9.18 -0.92
CA LEU A 59 -11.14 -8.25 -1.92
C LEU A 59 -11.58 -6.93 -1.29
N GLU A 60 -12.27 -6.97 -0.16
CA GLU A 60 -12.67 -5.76 0.57
C GLU A 60 -11.45 -4.92 0.99
N ASN A 61 -10.41 -5.56 1.55
CA ASN A 61 -9.18 -4.87 1.92
C ASN A 61 -8.47 -4.23 0.71
N ILE A 62 -8.47 -4.92 -0.44
CA ILE A 62 -7.92 -4.41 -1.69
C ILE A 62 -8.70 -3.19 -2.18
N ASP A 63 -10.04 -3.27 -2.19
CA ASP A 63 -10.89 -2.16 -2.63
C ASP A 63 -10.72 -0.93 -1.73
N LEU A 64 -10.71 -1.13 -0.41
CA LEU A 64 -10.51 -0.06 0.57
C LEU A 64 -9.13 0.61 0.41
N PHE A 65 -8.07 -0.18 0.27
CA PHE A 65 -6.73 0.34 0.03
C PHE A 65 -6.64 1.12 -1.28
N ALA A 66 -7.21 0.58 -2.36
CA ALA A 66 -7.17 1.19 -3.68
C ALA A 66 -7.91 2.53 -3.75
N ARG A 67 -8.99 2.69 -2.98
CA ARG A 67 -9.80 3.92 -2.93
C ARG A 67 -9.25 4.98 -1.99
N GLU A 68 -8.89 4.59 -0.77
CA GLU A 68 -8.64 5.55 0.31
C GLU A 68 -7.14 5.84 0.53
N VAL A 69 -6.27 4.88 0.23
CA VAL A 69 -4.84 4.95 0.57
C VAL A 69 -3.99 5.23 -0.67
N LEU A 70 -4.09 4.36 -1.68
CA LEU A 70 -3.24 4.40 -2.87
C LEU A 70 -3.22 5.76 -3.60
N PRO A 71 -4.35 6.46 -3.80
CA PRO A 71 -4.36 7.74 -4.51
C PRO A 71 -3.59 8.84 -3.77
N ARG A 72 -3.47 8.74 -2.44
CA ARG A 72 -2.80 9.74 -1.59
C ARG A 72 -1.27 9.55 -1.53
N LEU A 73 -0.79 8.37 -1.87
CA LEU A 73 0.65 8.02 -1.90
C LEU A 73 1.28 8.25 -3.28
N ARG A 74 0.46 8.29 -4.34
CA ARG A 74 0.94 8.52 -5.71
C ARG A 74 1.47 9.94 -5.88
N GLY A 75 2.52 10.07 -6.69
CA GLY A 75 3.12 11.35 -7.04
C GLY A 75 3.94 12.02 -5.94
N THR A 76 4.25 11.30 -4.84
CA THR A 76 5.05 11.83 -3.73
C THR A 76 6.40 12.41 -4.19
N TRP A 77 7.01 11.80 -5.21
CA TRP A 77 8.35 12.18 -5.70
C TRP A 77 8.35 12.90 -7.05
N ASP A 78 7.19 13.15 -7.66
CA ASP A 78 7.10 13.66 -9.05
C ASP A 78 7.75 15.06 -9.18
N GLY A 79 7.70 15.87 -8.12
CA GLY A 79 8.32 17.20 -8.07
C GLY A 79 9.84 17.21 -7.89
N GLU A 80 10.47 16.07 -7.59
CA GLU A 80 11.91 15.97 -7.33
C GLU A 80 12.72 15.54 -8.57
N GLY A 81 12.06 15.28 -9.70
CA GLY A 81 12.74 14.87 -10.94
C GLY A 81 13.32 13.45 -10.91
N TRP A 82 12.82 12.59 -10.00
CA TRP A 82 13.23 11.19 -9.94
C TRP A 82 12.81 10.42 -11.19
N VAL A 83 13.74 9.67 -11.77
CA VAL A 83 13.49 8.81 -12.95
C VAL A 83 13.69 7.35 -12.59
N ASN A 84 12.63 6.55 -12.73
CA ASN A 84 12.71 5.09 -12.57
C ASN A 84 13.12 4.44 -13.92
N HIS A 85 14.43 4.25 -14.11
CA HIS A 85 14.99 3.65 -15.32
C HIS A 85 14.60 2.18 -15.54
N TRP A 86 14.23 1.46 -14.49
CA TRP A 86 13.90 0.04 -14.54
C TRP A 86 12.41 -0.24 -14.68
N TRP A 87 11.56 0.80 -14.63
CA TRP A 87 10.14 0.67 -14.88
C TRP A 87 9.85 0.46 -16.38
N PRO A 88 8.92 -0.44 -16.76
CA PRO A 88 8.56 -0.65 -18.17
C PRO A 88 8.15 0.65 -18.85
N GLU A 89 8.71 0.92 -20.03
CA GLU A 89 8.55 2.23 -20.72
C GLU A 89 7.08 2.56 -21.00
N ARG A 90 6.28 1.55 -21.38
CA ARG A 90 4.84 1.69 -21.62
C ARG A 90 4.04 2.14 -20.40
N LEU A 91 4.60 1.97 -19.20
CA LEU A 91 3.95 2.30 -17.93
C LEU A 91 4.54 3.56 -17.28
N ARG A 92 5.59 4.18 -17.84
CA ARG A 92 6.23 5.40 -17.29
C ARG A 92 5.34 6.64 -17.42
N ALA A 93 4.47 6.69 -18.42
CA ALA A 93 3.57 7.83 -18.68
C ALA A 93 2.17 7.67 -18.07
N ALA A 94 1.84 6.50 -17.51
CA ALA A 94 0.52 6.25 -16.97
C ALA A 94 0.42 6.88 -15.57
N ALA A 95 0.05 8.17 -15.52
CA ALA A 95 -0.84 8.60 -14.46
C ALA A 95 -2.06 7.66 -14.57
N PRO A 96 -2.37 6.86 -13.54
CA PRO A 96 -3.49 5.94 -13.64
C PRO A 96 -4.72 6.79 -13.86
N ALA A 97 -5.36 6.60 -15.02
CA ALA A 97 -6.69 7.12 -15.28
C ALA A 97 -7.52 6.79 -14.03
N ALA A 98 -8.11 7.82 -13.41
CA ALA A 98 -9.15 7.61 -12.41
C ALA A 98 -10.09 6.57 -13.02
N ALA A 99 -10.14 5.38 -12.40
CA ALA A 99 -10.97 4.30 -12.88
C ALA A 99 -12.39 4.84 -12.81
N GLY A 100 -12.91 5.29 -13.96
CA GLY A 100 -14.30 5.64 -14.11
C GLY A 100 -15.06 4.41 -13.64
N VAL A 101 -15.85 4.60 -12.58
CA VAL A 101 -16.84 3.63 -12.12
C VAL A 101 -17.54 3.13 -13.38
N GLY A 102 -17.30 1.86 -13.72
CA GLY A 102 -17.87 1.24 -14.91
C GLY A 102 -19.37 1.24 -14.77
N ALA A 103 -20.01 2.27 -15.31
CA ALA A 103 -21.44 2.30 -15.49
C ALA A 103 -21.80 1.29 -16.58
N GLY A 104 -22.43 0.19 -16.20
CA GLY A 104 -23.15 -0.69 -17.11
C GLY A 104 -23.12 -2.16 -16.69
N ARG A 105 -24.22 -2.91 -16.73
CA ARG A 105 -25.58 -2.67 -17.25
C ARG A 105 -26.53 -3.65 -16.54
N ALA A 106 -27.83 -3.33 -16.62
CA ALA A 106 -28.96 -4.13 -16.18
C ALA A 106 -28.95 -5.59 -16.68
#